data_AF-A0A2S8GBY0-F1
#
_entry.id   AF-A0A2S8GBY0-F1
#
_cell.length_a   1.000
_cell.length_b   1.000
_cell.length_c   1.000
_cell.angle_alpha   90.00
_cell.angle_beta   90.00
_cell.angle_gamma   90.00
#
_symmetry.space_group_name_H-M   'P 1'
#
loop_
_entity.id
_entity.type
_entity.pdbx_description
1 polymer ?
#
loop_
_entity_poly.entity_id
_entity_poly.type
_entity_poly.pdbx_seq_one_letter_code
_entity_poly.pdbx_strand_id
1 'polypeptide(L)'
;MTRLWLLSVVLLAGPVSTSAAQVSDLEKTRAEFEALATEVPLLSISSVLYNRFDHLTFRNTENPEQYQQAMRKVTGGNYARETLLSLLSDDDPKIRTLAAIALFDREDPHDLPALVALCDDNAETFPRLQESAYALNLFQKSEKAPPTTKQTVGEVAKKMVAFYMGRSGFYYGVSHPKEPGFDAYWQARQHRTSCVGWFAVQLDRASQASFPVRDERLPLIKAVRQRIDALPADQRAWTLLYLGGSQQNEVLVNEVELLEACQSLGADKLLQMLQHKIPTDDPDLQPRKRDNSYYKRMQMFVLRHAQQLLRKKDSAALLACERWQRDYLRHGISNPLLTPWWAIAAAQLNPGQAAEILHAAYDRFQGEYDAGNQAQLCIALWQLGGQKELDFIRDWFYEVEPERGMSIHSRIRLIQAMQDDPHGREMIAKIIQDQRLDDLDWQSLRQLIQTVNAWTASPVVTEEDLQAARHPLGISHYHWEKERARKDYPAETKALEANLQDWRNKLHAIAPQLLKPSSAQQPDEA
;
A
#
# COMPACT_ATOMS: atom_id res chain seq x y z
N MET A 1 -11.31 71.97 11.84
CA MET A 1 -12.39 71.47 12.71
C MET A 1 -12.44 69.96 12.56
N THR A 2 -11.92 69.28 13.58
CA THR A 2 -11.53 67.88 13.65
C THR A 2 -12.63 67.08 14.37
N ARG A 3 -13.06 65.94 13.84
CA ARG A 3 -13.79 64.91 14.62
C ARG A 3 -13.32 63.51 14.23
N LEU A 4 -12.47 62.96 15.09
CA LEU A 4 -12.18 61.52 15.22
C LEU A 4 -13.44 60.81 15.72
N TRP A 5 -13.76 59.66 15.12
CA TRP A 5 -14.63 58.65 15.73
C TRP A 5 -13.74 57.51 16.22
N LEU A 6 -13.64 57.36 17.55
CA LEU A 6 -13.08 56.20 18.24
C LEU A 6 -14.24 55.26 18.56
N LEU A 7 -14.27 54.08 17.95
CA LEU A 7 -15.15 52.98 18.32
C LEU A 7 -14.41 52.10 19.34
N SER A 8 -14.80 52.20 20.60
CA SER A 8 -14.37 51.29 21.67
C SER A 8 -15.21 50.01 21.59
N VAL A 9 -14.60 48.91 21.17
CA VAL A 9 -15.15 47.56 21.35
C VAL A 9 -14.78 47.10 22.75
N VAL A 10 -15.77 47.05 23.64
CA VAL A 10 -15.64 46.41 24.96
C VAL A 10 -15.87 44.92 24.77
N LEU A 11 -14.79 44.14 24.84
CA LEU A 11 -14.85 42.67 24.99
C LEU A 11 -15.25 42.36 26.44
N LEU A 12 -16.52 42.04 26.66
CA LEU A 12 -16.98 41.39 27.89
C LEU A 12 -16.59 39.91 27.83
N ALA A 13 -15.37 39.60 28.28
CA ALA A 13 -15.02 38.24 28.68
C ALA A 13 -15.68 37.98 30.04
N GLY A 14 -16.83 37.29 30.04
CA GLY A 14 -17.41 36.76 31.27
C GLY A 14 -16.50 35.68 31.86
N PRO A 15 -16.40 35.55 33.20
CA PRO A 15 -15.64 34.47 33.81
C PRO A 15 -16.30 33.13 33.49
N VAL A 16 -15.55 32.25 32.83
CA VAL A 16 -15.93 30.84 32.68
C VAL A 16 -15.95 30.24 34.09
N SER A 17 -17.14 29.98 34.63
CA SER A 17 -17.29 29.29 35.92
C SER A 17 -17.01 27.80 35.73
N THR A 18 -15.79 27.37 36.04
CA THR A 18 -15.42 25.95 36.13
C THR A 18 -16.14 25.32 37.32
N SER A 19 -16.87 24.21 37.10
CA SER A 19 -17.61 23.55 38.18
C SER A 19 -16.66 22.82 39.16
N ALA A 20 -17.04 22.72 40.43
CA ALA A 20 -16.23 22.01 41.44
C ALA A 20 -15.97 20.52 41.07
N ALA A 21 -16.90 19.89 40.36
CA ALA A 21 -16.73 18.52 39.86
C ALA A 21 -15.64 18.42 38.78
N GLN A 22 -15.53 19.44 37.91
CA GLN A 22 -14.50 19.50 36.86
C GLN A 22 -13.11 19.76 37.43
N VAL A 23 -13.00 20.57 38.48
CA VAL A 23 -11.73 20.79 39.21
C VAL A 23 -11.25 19.49 39.87
N SER A 24 -12.16 18.76 40.50
CA SER A 24 -11.85 17.46 41.12
C SER A 24 -11.40 16.40 40.12
N ASP A 25 -12.00 16.36 38.92
CA ASP A 25 -11.61 15.42 37.85
C ASP A 25 -10.23 15.75 37.25
N LEU A 26 -9.93 17.05 37.11
CA LEU A 26 -8.62 17.54 36.67
C LEU A 26 -7.51 17.12 37.62
N GLU A 27 -7.67 17.40 38.92
CA GLU A 27 -6.67 17.04 39.95
C GLU A 27 -6.44 15.53 40.00
N LYS A 28 -7.51 14.73 39.89
CA LYS A 28 -7.41 13.27 39.87
C LYS A 28 -6.65 12.78 38.64
N THR A 29 -7.00 13.25 37.45
CA THR A 29 -6.33 12.85 36.20
C THR A 29 -4.86 13.29 36.20
N ARG A 30 -4.59 14.50 36.71
CA ARG A 30 -3.22 15.01 36.89
C ARG A 30 -2.38 14.09 37.77
N ALA A 31 -2.88 13.74 38.96
CA ALA A 31 -2.19 12.85 39.90
C ALA A 31 -1.96 11.44 39.31
N GLU A 32 -2.90 10.93 38.52
CA GLU A 32 -2.73 9.67 37.79
C GLU A 32 -1.61 9.78 36.75
N PHE A 33 -1.56 10.86 35.97
CA PHE A 33 -0.50 11.08 34.98
C PHE A 33 0.87 11.29 35.63
N GLU A 34 0.94 11.94 36.80
CA GLU A 34 2.17 12.01 37.59
C GLU A 34 2.69 10.62 37.96
N ALA A 35 1.80 9.73 38.44
CA ALA A 35 2.17 8.36 38.76
C ALA A 35 2.64 7.60 37.50
N LEU A 36 1.87 7.66 36.41
CA LEU A 36 2.21 7.00 35.14
C LEU A 36 3.52 7.51 34.54
N ALA A 37 3.83 8.79 34.68
CA ALA A 37 5.07 9.39 34.19
C ALA A 37 6.33 8.82 34.86
N THR A 38 6.20 8.19 36.04
CA THR A 38 7.29 7.45 36.70
C THR A 38 7.47 6.03 36.14
N GLU A 39 6.42 5.45 35.55
CA GLU A 39 6.40 4.11 34.97
C GLU A 39 6.81 4.07 33.49
N VAL A 40 6.94 5.23 32.84
CA VAL A 40 7.33 5.38 31.44
C VAL A 40 8.79 5.86 31.35
N PRO A 41 9.79 4.96 31.23
CA PRO A 41 11.19 5.34 31.20
C PRO A 41 11.61 6.00 29.87
N LEU A 42 10.91 5.67 28.77
CA LEU A 42 11.15 6.21 27.44
C LEU A 42 9.85 6.15 26.62
N LEU A 43 9.75 7.00 25.58
CA LEU A 43 8.58 7.07 24.72
C LEU A 43 8.97 6.89 23.24
N SER A 44 8.44 5.83 22.62
CA SER A 44 8.45 5.70 21.16
C SER A 44 7.17 6.29 20.59
N ILE A 45 7.29 7.45 19.95
CA ILE A 45 6.16 8.09 19.27
C ILE A 45 5.56 7.19 18.18
N SER A 46 6.36 6.39 17.47
CA SER A 46 5.83 5.42 16.49
C SER A 46 4.93 4.38 17.16
N SER A 47 5.22 3.97 18.40
CA SER A 47 4.33 3.08 19.15
C SER A 47 3.01 3.74 19.51
N VAL A 48 3.02 5.04 19.83
CA VAL A 48 1.79 5.80 20.02
C VAL A 48 1.00 5.90 18.72
N LEU A 49 1.64 6.34 17.63
CA LEU A 49 0.97 6.61 16.34
C LEU A 49 0.23 5.39 15.81
N TYR A 50 0.82 4.20 15.92
CA TYR A 50 0.25 2.95 15.41
C TYR A 50 -0.38 2.07 16.50
N ASN A 51 -0.51 2.54 17.75
CA ASN A 51 -1.00 1.75 18.88
C ASN A 51 -0.25 0.40 19.06
N ARG A 52 1.09 0.46 19.07
CA ARG A 52 2.06 -0.66 19.09
C ARG A 52 2.87 -0.68 20.40
N PHE A 53 2.21 -0.76 21.54
CA PHE A 53 2.89 -0.74 22.85
C PHE A 53 3.54 -2.08 23.21
N ASP A 54 3.08 -3.17 22.60
CA ASP A 54 3.56 -4.54 22.75
C ASP A 54 4.69 -4.93 21.75
N HIS A 55 5.12 -3.97 20.92
CA HIS A 55 6.04 -4.23 19.83
C HIS A 55 7.49 -4.47 20.30
N LEU A 56 8.24 -5.23 19.48
CA LEU A 56 9.62 -5.70 19.70
C LEU A 56 10.60 -4.66 20.23
N THR A 57 10.34 -3.38 19.94
CA THR A 57 11.13 -2.21 20.32
C THR A 57 11.39 -2.11 21.84
N PHE A 58 10.53 -2.70 22.66
CA PHE A 58 10.61 -2.64 24.13
C PHE A 58 10.92 -3.99 24.79
N ARG A 59 11.09 -5.09 24.03
CA ARG A 59 11.30 -6.43 24.63
C ARG A 59 12.52 -6.53 25.56
N ASN A 60 13.49 -5.63 25.40
CA ASN A 60 14.71 -5.60 26.21
C ASN A 60 14.78 -4.43 27.21
N THR A 61 13.67 -3.71 27.46
CA THR A 61 13.64 -2.79 28.62
C THR A 61 13.57 -3.61 29.91
N GLU A 62 14.05 -3.06 31.04
CA GLU A 62 14.08 -3.77 32.32
C GLU A 62 12.70 -4.27 32.79
N ASN A 63 11.62 -3.54 32.45
CA ASN A 63 10.25 -3.94 32.78
C ASN A 63 9.25 -3.60 31.65
N PRO A 64 9.18 -4.42 30.57
CA PRO A 64 8.34 -4.12 29.41
C PRO A 64 6.85 -4.21 29.72
N GLU A 65 6.45 -5.06 30.68
CA GLU A 65 5.06 -5.23 31.10
C GLU A 65 4.54 -3.99 31.81
N GLN A 66 5.34 -3.40 32.70
CA GLN A 66 4.98 -2.16 33.39
C GLN A 66 4.81 -0.99 32.42
N TYR A 67 5.74 -0.81 31.47
CA TYR A 67 5.59 0.19 30.41
C TYR A 67 4.32 -0.02 29.58
N GLN A 68 4.04 -1.26 29.16
CA GLN A 68 2.83 -1.59 28.42
C GLN A 68 1.56 -1.28 29.21
N GLN A 69 1.54 -1.61 30.51
CA GLN A 69 0.41 -1.33 31.38
C GLN A 69 0.21 0.17 31.56
N ALA A 70 1.28 0.94 31.77
CA ALA A 70 1.21 2.38 31.90
C ALA A 70 0.65 3.01 30.62
N MET A 71 1.19 2.65 29.45
CA MET A 71 0.70 3.17 28.17
C MET A 71 -0.74 2.75 27.87
N ARG A 72 -1.18 1.55 28.27
CA ARG A 72 -2.60 1.10 28.19
C ARG A 72 -3.54 1.74 29.21
N LYS A 73 -3.04 2.48 30.20
CA LYS A 73 -3.87 3.33 31.06
C LYS A 73 -4.00 4.71 30.41
N VAL A 74 -2.88 5.27 29.95
CA VAL A 74 -2.87 6.55 29.19
C VAL A 74 -3.76 6.44 27.94
N THR A 75 -3.62 5.35 27.19
CA THR A 75 -4.44 5.02 26.01
C THR A 75 -5.54 4.04 26.43
N GLY A 76 -6.79 4.33 26.14
CA GLY A 76 -7.95 3.55 26.62
C GLY A 76 -8.53 3.98 27.97
N GLY A 77 -7.90 4.94 28.67
CA GLY A 77 -8.50 5.57 29.85
C GLY A 77 -9.70 6.45 29.47
N ASN A 78 -10.76 6.45 30.29
CA ASN A 78 -11.97 7.24 30.05
C ASN A 78 -11.84 8.65 30.65
N TYR A 79 -10.85 9.41 30.18
CA TYR A 79 -10.60 10.78 30.64
C TYR A 79 -11.54 11.77 29.94
N ALA A 80 -12.05 12.76 30.69
CA ALA A 80 -12.85 13.82 30.10
C ALA A 80 -12.01 14.69 29.16
N ARG A 81 -12.56 15.01 27.98
CA ARG A 81 -11.85 15.80 26.96
C ARG A 81 -11.36 17.15 27.50
N GLU A 82 -12.21 17.87 28.23
CA GLU A 82 -11.85 19.19 28.79
C GLU A 82 -10.77 19.10 29.87
N THR A 83 -10.75 18.00 30.62
CA THR A 83 -9.67 17.68 31.56
C THR A 83 -8.35 17.51 30.82
N LEU A 84 -8.33 16.70 29.76
CA LEU A 84 -7.12 16.49 28.96
C LEU A 84 -6.64 17.78 28.28
N LEU A 85 -7.55 18.61 27.75
CA LEU A 85 -7.20 19.91 27.16
C LEU A 85 -6.56 20.85 28.18
N SER A 86 -7.06 20.85 29.42
CA SER A 86 -6.48 21.65 30.51
C SER A 86 -5.06 21.19 30.85
N LEU A 87 -4.80 19.87 30.84
CA LEU A 87 -3.48 19.29 31.12
C LEU A 87 -2.43 19.53 30.03
N LEU A 88 -2.83 20.00 28.83
CA LEU A 88 -1.86 20.44 27.82
C LEU A 88 -1.11 21.72 28.23
N SER A 89 -1.52 22.39 29.30
CA SER A 89 -0.82 23.56 29.86
C SER A 89 -0.20 23.28 31.24
N ASP A 90 -0.08 22.00 31.64
CA ASP A 90 0.57 21.64 32.91
C ASP A 90 2.05 22.06 32.93
N ASP A 91 2.58 22.40 34.09
CA ASP A 91 3.99 22.77 34.26
C ASP A 91 4.94 21.60 33.92
N ASP A 92 4.54 20.35 34.20
CA ASP A 92 5.36 19.17 33.90
C ASP A 92 5.23 18.76 32.41
N PRO A 93 6.33 18.82 31.62
CA PRO A 93 6.32 18.40 30.21
C PRO A 93 6.00 16.91 29.99
N LYS A 94 6.14 16.06 31.00
CA LYS A 94 5.70 14.66 30.91
C LYS A 94 4.18 14.57 30.97
N ILE A 95 3.54 15.33 31.87
CA ILE A 95 2.07 15.38 31.97
C ILE A 95 1.47 15.92 30.67
N ARG A 96 2.03 17.01 30.11
CA ARG A 96 1.59 17.55 28.80
C ARG A 96 1.68 16.51 27.70
N THR A 97 2.78 15.75 27.64
CA THR A 97 2.95 14.66 26.67
C THR A 97 1.94 13.52 26.87
N LEU A 98 1.68 13.08 28.11
CA LEU A 98 0.68 12.04 28.37
C LEU A 98 -0.74 12.50 28.02
N ALA A 99 -1.08 13.76 28.31
CA ALA A 99 -2.34 14.36 27.90
C ALA A 99 -2.49 14.44 26.38
N ALA A 100 -1.44 14.83 25.65
CA ALA A 100 -1.43 14.81 24.19
C ALA A 100 -1.63 13.40 23.62
N ILE A 101 -1.00 12.38 24.21
CA ILE A 101 -1.19 10.97 23.83
C ILE A 101 -2.62 10.51 24.08
N ALA A 102 -3.18 10.82 25.25
CA ALA A 102 -4.56 10.46 25.59
C ALA A 102 -5.57 11.16 24.67
N LEU A 103 -5.35 12.43 24.30
CA LEU A 103 -6.17 13.12 23.30
C LEU A 103 -6.07 12.45 21.92
N PHE A 104 -4.85 12.13 21.48
CA PHE A 104 -4.63 11.46 20.21
C PHE A 104 -5.30 10.08 20.14
N ASP A 105 -5.32 9.33 21.25
CA ASP A 105 -5.92 8.00 21.35
C ASP A 105 -7.44 8.00 21.20
N ARG A 106 -8.10 9.14 21.47
CA ARG A 106 -9.54 9.31 21.21
C ARG A 106 -9.90 9.24 19.74
N GLU A 107 -8.90 9.38 18.85
CA GLU A 107 -9.07 9.40 17.40
C GLU A 107 -10.07 10.47 16.90
N ASP A 108 -10.20 11.57 17.65
CA ASP A 108 -11.03 12.73 17.28
C ASP A 108 -10.16 13.79 16.60
N PRO A 109 -10.33 14.03 15.29
CA PRO A 109 -9.55 15.03 14.56
C PRO A 109 -9.81 16.47 15.02
N HIS A 110 -10.88 16.74 15.76
CA HIS A 110 -11.14 18.08 16.34
C HIS A 110 -10.22 18.41 17.51
N ASP A 111 -9.44 17.45 17.99
CA ASP A 111 -8.38 17.68 18.98
C ASP A 111 -7.05 18.14 18.33
N LEU A 112 -6.93 18.08 17.00
CA LEU A 112 -5.72 18.48 16.27
C LEU A 112 -5.29 19.93 16.52
N PRO A 113 -6.18 20.95 16.56
CA PRO A 113 -5.76 22.32 16.86
C PRO A 113 -5.06 22.46 18.21
N ALA A 114 -5.51 21.70 19.23
CA ALA A 114 -4.88 21.69 20.55
C ALA A 114 -3.48 21.04 20.50
N LEU A 115 -3.31 19.97 19.72
CA LEU A 115 -2.00 19.36 19.48
C LEU A 115 -1.07 20.28 18.67
N VAL A 116 -1.61 21.07 17.73
CA VAL A 116 -0.82 22.05 16.98
C VAL A 116 -0.27 23.15 17.90
N ALA A 117 -1.03 23.60 18.89
CA ALA A 117 -0.56 24.58 19.88
C ALA A 117 0.67 24.09 20.67
N LEU A 118 0.85 22.76 20.81
CA LEU A 118 2.03 22.18 21.45
C LEU A 118 3.25 22.08 20.53
N CYS A 119 3.13 22.28 19.22
CA CYS A 119 4.21 21.99 18.27
C CYS A 119 5.49 22.82 18.49
N ASP A 120 5.38 23.99 19.11
CA ASP A 120 6.51 24.86 19.44
C ASP A 120 6.98 24.72 20.90
N ASP A 121 6.43 23.76 21.65
CA ASP A 121 6.88 23.42 23.00
C ASP A 121 8.25 22.72 22.96
N ASN A 122 9.27 23.44 23.43
CA ASN A 122 10.66 22.99 23.45
C ASN A 122 11.07 22.31 24.77
N ALA A 123 10.14 22.13 25.72
CA ALA A 123 10.45 21.45 26.96
C ALA A 123 10.77 19.97 26.72
N GLU A 124 11.86 19.50 27.32
CA GLU A 124 12.26 18.10 27.25
C GLU A 124 11.25 17.22 27.97
N THR A 125 10.84 16.13 27.33
CA THR A 125 9.91 15.15 27.88
C THR A 125 10.60 13.78 27.98
N PHE A 126 9.83 12.68 28.00
CA PHE A 126 10.37 11.32 27.95
C PHE A 126 11.42 11.16 26.84
N PRO A 127 12.60 10.56 27.11
CA PRO A 127 13.58 10.29 26.07
C PRO A 127 13.05 9.26 25.05
N ARG A 128 13.62 9.21 23.84
CA ARG A 128 13.35 8.18 22.83
C ARG A 128 14.57 7.30 22.59
N LEU A 129 14.35 6.10 22.07
CA LEU A 129 15.44 5.25 21.59
C LEU A 129 16.16 5.90 20.39
N GLN A 130 17.49 5.78 20.35
CA GLN A 130 18.27 6.15 19.17
C GLN A 130 17.90 5.26 17.98
N GLU A 131 17.88 5.83 16.77
CA GLU A 131 17.55 5.10 15.54
C GLU A 131 18.49 3.90 15.31
N SER A 132 19.79 4.08 15.55
CA SER A 132 20.80 3.01 15.51
C SER A 132 20.53 1.86 16.49
N ALA A 133 19.83 2.13 17.60
CA ALA A 133 19.48 1.13 18.59
C ALA A 133 18.31 0.25 18.14
N TYR A 134 17.48 0.67 17.19
CA TYR A 134 16.35 -0.16 16.74
C TYR A 134 16.83 -1.48 16.11
N ALA A 135 17.88 -1.43 15.28
CA ALA A 135 18.46 -2.64 14.69
C ALA A 135 19.11 -3.53 15.77
N LEU A 136 19.84 -2.95 16.71
CA LEU A 136 20.50 -3.71 17.77
C LEU A 136 19.49 -4.37 18.73
N ASN A 137 18.40 -3.69 19.06
CA ASN A 137 17.35 -4.20 19.95
C ASN A 137 16.56 -5.36 19.33
N LEU A 138 16.54 -5.48 17.99
CA LEU A 138 15.85 -6.55 17.27
C LEU A 138 16.65 -7.86 17.22
N PHE A 139 17.99 -7.78 17.26
CA PHE A 139 18.84 -8.95 16.97
C PHE A 139 19.73 -9.39 18.13
N GLN A 140 19.91 -8.58 19.17
CA GLN A 140 20.76 -8.94 20.31
C GLN A 140 20.14 -8.49 21.63
N LYS A 141 20.00 -9.43 22.58
CA LYS A 141 19.70 -9.12 23.97
C LYS A 141 20.99 -8.58 24.60
N SER A 142 21.12 -7.26 24.65
CA SER A 142 22.26 -6.61 25.32
C SER A 142 21.98 -6.47 26.81
N GLU A 143 23.00 -6.67 27.65
CA GLU A 143 22.95 -6.33 29.08
C GLU A 143 22.97 -4.82 29.33
N LYS A 144 23.36 -4.02 28.32
CA LYS A 144 23.37 -2.55 28.42
C LYS A 144 22.05 -1.98 27.93
N ALA A 145 21.49 -1.07 28.72
CA ALA A 145 20.32 -0.30 28.32
C ALA A 145 20.56 0.35 26.93
N PRO A 146 19.59 0.29 26.01
CA PRO A 146 19.76 0.81 24.66
C PRO A 146 19.97 2.33 24.72
N PRO A 147 20.85 2.90 23.87
CA PRO A 147 21.13 4.32 23.92
C PRO A 147 19.90 5.15 23.53
N THR A 148 19.70 6.24 24.25
CA THR A 148 18.54 7.14 24.09
C THR A 148 18.97 8.52 23.56
N THR A 149 17.98 9.28 23.07
CA THR A 149 18.10 10.68 22.70
C THR A 149 16.98 11.47 23.36
N LYS A 150 17.27 12.73 23.68
CA LYS A 150 16.27 13.68 24.15
C LYS A 150 15.25 13.95 23.03
N GLN A 151 14.02 14.26 23.43
CA GLN A 151 12.98 14.78 22.54
C GLN A 151 12.10 15.76 23.33
N THR A 152 11.39 16.65 22.62
CA THR A 152 10.51 17.65 23.24
C THR A 152 9.04 17.29 23.11
N VAL A 153 8.19 17.95 23.91
CA VAL A 153 6.72 17.87 23.76
C VAL A 153 6.30 18.24 22.33
N GLY A 154 6.88 19.30 21.77
CA GLY A 154 6.57 19.77 20.42
C GLY A 154 6.99 18.81 19.31
N GLU A 155 8.09 18.08 19.46
CA GLU A 155 8.47 17.02 18.51
C GLU A 155 7.46 15.85 18.51
N VAL A 156 6.94 15.49 19.68
CA VAL A 156 5.89 14.47 19.83
C VAL A 156 4.60 14.95 19.16
N ALA A 157 4.15 16.18 19.47
CA ALA A 157 2.94 16.77 18.91
C ALA A 157 3.01 16.93 17.39
N LYS A 158 4.14 17.42 16.85
CA LYS A 158 4.39 17.53 15.40
C LYS A 158 4.17 16.20 14.68
N LYS A 159 4.63 15.09 15.26
CA LYS A 159 4.47 13.75 14.67
C LYS A 159 3.02 13.25 14.72
N MET A 160 2.27 13.54 15.79
CA MET A 160 0.84 13.24 15.89
C MET A 160 0.04 13.98 14.81
N VAL A 161 0.26 15.28 14.67
CA VAL A 161 -0.42 16.11 13.66
C VAL A 161 -0.02 15.66 12.25
N ALA A 162 1.29 15.44 12.02
CA ALA A 162 1.80 14.94 10.74
C ALA A 162 1.22 13.57 10.35
N PHE A 163 0.84 12.73 11.33
CA PHE A 163 0.20 11.44 11.06
C PHE A 163 -1.13 11.62 10.32
N TYR A 164 -2.03 12.48 10.84
CA TYR A 164 -3.30 12.82 10.19
C TYR A 164 -3.10 13.53 8.84
N MET A 165 -2.21 14.53 8.83
CA MET A 165 -1.90 15.30 7.63
C MET A 165 -1.35 14.40 6.50
N GLY A 166 -0.45 13.47 6.82
CA GLY A 166 0.14 12.56 5.83
C GLY A 166 -0.88 11.62 5.19
N ARG A 167 -1.88 11.13 5.94
CA ARG A 167 -2.97 10.29 5.37
C ARG A 167 -3.93 11.10 4.47
N SER A 168 -3.82 12.41 4.56
CA SER A 168 -4.57 13.42 3.82
C SER A 168 -3.72 14.08 2.71
N GLY A 169 -2.51 13.58 2.46
CA GLY A 169 -1.60 14.06 1.41
C GLY A 169 -0.77 15.31 1.75
N PHE A 170 -0.75 15.72 3.01
CA PHE A 170 0.03 16.85 3.51
C PHE A 170 1.30 16.35 4.20
N TYR A 171 2.42 16.30 3.47
CA TYR A 171 3.69 15.73 3.96
C TYR A 171 4.75 16.76 4.38
N TYR A 172 4.40 18.06 4.37
CA TYR A 172 5.36 19.15 4.57
C TYR A 172 5.50 19.63 6.02
N GLY A 173 4.80 18.96 6.94
CA GLY A 173 4.77 19.34 8.35
C GLY A 173 3.70 20.39 8.67
N VAL A 174 3.66 20.77 9.95
CA VAL A 174 2.66 21.72 10.51
C VAL A 174 2.82 23.11 9.88
N SER A 175 4.05 23.54 9.63
CA SER A 175 4.37 24.77 8.91
C SER A 175 5.45 24.52 7.87
N HIS A 176 5.33 25.13 6.69
CA HIS A 176 6.32 25.05 5.64
C HIS A 176 6.35 26.36 4.83
N PRO A 177 7.53 26.90 4.47
CA PRO A 177 7.62 28.23 3.85
C PRO A 177 7.03 28.31 2.44
N LYS A 178 6.92 27.18 1.74
CA LYS A 178 6.49 27.12 0.33
C LYS A 178 5.31 26.21 0.07
N GLU A 179 4.87 25.47 1.09
CA GLU A 179 3.87 24.41 0.94
C GLU A 179 2.75 24.61 1.95
N PRO A 180 1.52 24.16 1.64
CA PRO A 180 0.42 24.22 2.57
C PRO A 180 0.72 23.45 3.87
N GLY A 181 0.66 24.14 5.01
CA GLY A 181 0.79 23.56 6.35
C GLY A 181 -0.57 23.16 6.96
N PHE A 182 -0.63 23.11 8.29
CA PHE A 182 -1.81 22.70 9.03
C PHE A 182 -3.02 23.60 8.77
N ASP A 183 -2.86 24.92 8.66
CA ASP A 183 -3.99 25.84 8.44
C ASP A 183 -4.78 25.50 7.18
N ALA A 184 -4.08 25.20 6.08
CA ALA A 184 -4.70 24.79 4.82
C ALA A 184 -5.33 23.39 4.93
N TYR A 185 -4.69 22.47 5.65
CA TYR A 185 -5.28 21.17 5.95
C TYR A 185 -6.57 21.30 6.76
N TRP A 186 -6.58 22.16 7.78
CA TRP A 186 -7.68 22.31 8.72
C TRP A 186 -8.85 23.10 8.14
N GLN A 187 -8.58 24.14 7.34
CA GLN A 187 -9.61 24.98 6.71
C GLN A 187 -10.67 24.16 5.95
N ALA A 188 -10.25 23.11 5.25
CA ALA A 188 -11.14 22.25 4.47
C ALA A 188 -11.88 21.19 5.31
N ARG A 189 -11.51 21.01 6.59
CA ARG A 189 -11.92 19.86 7.41
C ARG A 189 -12.58 20.23 8.75
N GLN A 190 -12.39 21.45 9.24
CA GLN A 190 -12.82 21.90 10.57
C GLN A 190 -14.33 21.81 10.86
N HIS A 191 -15.16 21.74 9.81
CA HIS A 191 -16.62 21.62 9.94
C HIS A 191 -17.14 20.27 9.46
N ARG A 192 -16.24 19.34 9.11
CA ARG A 192 -16.61 18.01 8.61
C ARG A 192 -16.73 17.04 9.77
N THR A 193 -17.72 16.17 9.68
CA THR A 193 -17.86 15.04 10.61
C THR A 193 -17.01 13.85 10.20
N SER A 194 -16.60 13.78 8.93
CA SER A 194 -15.77 12.70 8.39
C SER A 194 -14.94 13.16 7.18
N CYS A 195 -13.74 12.59 7.08
CA CYS A 195 -12.87 12.62 5.91
C CYS A 195 -12.20 11.24 5.78
N VAL A 196 -11.93 10.77 4.55
CA VAL A 196 -11.29 9.46 4.37
C VAL A 196 -9.89 9.37 4.98
N GLY A 197 -9.15 10.48 5.05
CA GLY A 197 -7.83 10.53 5.71
C GLY A 197 -7.91 10.24 7.21
N TRP A 198 -9.03 10.58 7.86
CA TRP A 198 -9.27 10.26 9.27
C TRP A 198 -9.56 8.77 9.47
N PHE A 199 -10.34 8.15 8.58
CA PHE A 199 -10.52 6.70 8.60
C PHE A 199 -9.23 5.94 8.31
N ALA A 200 -8.35 6.47 7.45
CA ALA A 200 -7.03 5.89 7.22
C ALA A 200 -6.17 5.88 8.50
N VAL A 201 -6.20 6.96 9.30
CA VAL A 201 -5.55 7.00 10.62
C VAL A 201 -6.11 5.95 11.56
N GLN A 202 -7.44 5.85 11.66
CA GLN A 202 -8.10 4.88 12.52
C GLN A 202 -7.78 3.43 12.09
N LEU A 203 -7.73 3.17 10.78
CA LEU A 203 -7.37 1.86 10.24
C LEU A 203 -5.91 1.50 10.50
N ASP A 204 -4.98 2.44 10.29
CA ASP A 204 -3.56 2.24 10.59
C ASP A 204 -3.35 1.93 12.07
N ARG A 205 -4.13 2.57 12.97
CA ARG A 205 -4.09 2.30 14.40
C ARG A 205 -4.73 0.96 14.76
N ALA A 206 -5.90 0.66 14.20
CA ALA A 206 -6.62 -0.58 14.44
C ALA A 206 -5.79 -1.80 13.99
N SER A 207 -5.26 -1.77 12.77
CA SER A 207 -4.38 -2.81 12.20
C SER A 207 -2.95 -2.78 12.73
N GLN A 208 -2.62 -1.74 13.51
CA GLN A 208 -1.25 -1.36 13.82
C GLN A 208 -0.39 -1.22 12.56
N ALA A 209 -0.94 -0.93 11.37
CA ALA A 209 -0.24 -0.91 10.07
C ALA A 209 0.68 -2.13 9.88
N SER A 210 0.16 -3.31 10.23
CA SER A 210 0.87 -4.59 10.18
C SER A 210 0.15 -5.56 9.26
N PHE A 211 0.94 -6.37 8.54
CA PHE A 211 0.42 -7.44 7.69
C PHE A 211 1.33 -8.68 7.83
N PRO A 212 0.77 -9.89 8.05
CA PRO A 212 -0.65 -10.16 8.29
C PRO A 212 -1.17 -9.49 9.57
N VAL A 213 -2.46 -9.12 9.57
CA VAL A 213 -3.13 -8.54 10.75
C VAL A 213 -3.30 -9.63 11.81
N ARG A 214 -3.04 -9.29 13.08
CA ARG A 214 -3.24 -10.22 14.20
C ARG A 214 -4.71 -10.35 14.59
N ASP A 215 -5.14 -11.55 14.97
CA ASP A 215 -6.54 -11.86 15.30
C ASP A 215 -7.12 -10.95 16.40
N GLU A 216 -6.33 -10.62 17.42
CA GLU A 216 -6.71 -9.73 18.53
C GLU A 216 -7.05 -8.30 18.07
N ARG A 217 -6.63 -7.90 16.87
CA ARG A 217 -6.87 -6.57 16.29
C ARG A 217 -8.14 -6.53 15.44
N LEU A 218 -8.70 -7.68 15.05
CA LEU A 218 -9.90 -7.75 14.22
C LEU A 218 -11.10 -6.98 14.82
N PRO A 219 -11.38 -7.01 16.14
CA PRO A 219 -12.47 -6.22 16.72
C PRO A 219 -12.32 -4.71 16.50
N LEU A 220 -11.09 -4.18 16.55
CA LEU A 220 -10.84 -2.75 16.33
C LEU A 220 -11.04 -2.37 14.86
N ILE A 221 -10.62 -3.21 13.92
CA ILE A 221 -10.87 -2.98 12.49
C ILE A 221 -12.39 -3.04 12.21
N LYS A 222 -13.11 -3.98 12.83
CA LYS A 222 -14.58 -4.05 12.74
C LYS A 222 -15.26 -2.78 13.25
N ALA A 223 -14.76 -2.18 14.33
CA ALA A 223 -15.28 -0.91 14.84
C ALA A 223 -15.04 0.25 13.85
N VAL A 224 -13.87 0.30 13.18
CA VAL A 224 -13.63 1.25 12.07
C VAL A 224 -14.61 0.99 10.93
N ARG A 225 -14.79 -0.27 10.53
CA ARG A 225 -15.74 -0.66 9.46
C ARG A 225 -17.17 -0.21 9.77
N GLN A 226 -17.65 -0.40 11.00
CA GLN A 226 -18.99 0.05 11.41
C GLN A 226 -19.17 1.56 11.28
N ARG A 227 -18.14 2.36 11.61
CA ARG A 227 -18.17 3.82 11.41
C ARG A 227 -18.23 4.20 9.93
N ILE A 228 -17.51 3.46 9.07
CA ILE A 228 -17.57 3.63 7.61
C ILE A 228 -18.95 3.22 7.07
N ASP A 229 -19.54 2.15 7.58
CA ASP A 229 -20.84 1.64 7.12
C ASP A 229 -22.00 2.60 7.41
N ALA A 230 -21.85 3.44 8.45
CA ALA A 230 -22.78 4.49 8.84
C ALA A 230 -22.72 5.75 7.95
N LEU A 231 -21.75 5.85 7.04
CA LEU A 231 -21.67 6.97 6.09
C LEU A 231 -22.78 6.89 5.03
N PRO A 232 -23.15 8.04 4.41
CA PRO A 232 -23.99 8.04 3.21
C PRO A 232 -23.42 7.11 2.13
N ALA A 233 -24.31 6.47 1.35
CA ALA A 233 -23.95 5.36 0.47
C ALA A 233 -22.75 5.64 -0.46
N ASP A 234 -22.75 6.79 -1.15
CA ASP A 234 -21.63 7.17 -2.03
C ASP A 234 -20.34 7.40 -1.24
N GLN A 235 -20.41 8.10 -0.11
CA GLN A 235 -19.25 8.40 0.72
C GLN A 235 -18.65 7.12 1.31
N ARG A 236 -19.51 6.18 1.74
CA ARG A 236 -19.11 4.83 2.15
C ARG A 236 -18.37 4.10 1.04
N ALA A 237 -18.94 4.04 -0.16
CA ALA A 237 -18.32 3.33 -1.29
C ALA A 237 -16.97 3.93 -1.68
N TRP A 238 -16.85 5.26 -1.73
CA TRP A 238 -15.57 5.92 -1.99
C TRP A 238 -14.53 5.67 -0.89
N THR A 239 -14.98 5.66 0.37
CA THR A 239 -14.12 5.39 1.53
C THR A 239 -13.57 3.97 1.47
N LEU A 240 -14.42 2.98 1.18
CA LEU A 240 -14.01 1.60 0.98
C LEU A 240 -13.05 1.44 -0.20
N LEU A 241 -13.29 2.12 -1.33
CA LEU A 241 -12.39 2.07 -2.49
C LEU A 241 -11.02 2.69 -2.22
N TYR A 242 -10.98 3.80 -1.47
CA TYR A 242 -9.72 4.45 -1.09
C TYR A 242 -8.90 3.60 -0.11
N LEU A 243 -9.55 2.96 0.86
CA LEU A 243 -8.88 2.18 1.92
C LEU A 243 -8.62 0.72 1.51
N GLY A 244 -9.53 0.09 0.78
CA GLY A 244 -9.51 -1.35 0.45
C GLY A 244 -8.62 -1.75 -0.72
N GLY A 245 -8.09 -0.80 -1.50
CA GLY A 245 -7.33 -1.08 -2.73
C GLY A 245 -5.97 -1.76 -2.56
N SER A 246 -5.67 -2.41 -1.42
CA SER A 246 -4.44 -3.17 -1.19
C SER A 246 -4.71 -4.43 -0.37
N GLN A 247 -3.99 -5.52 -0.67
CA GLN A 247 -4.09 -6.82 0.02
C GLN A 247 -3.97 -6.72 1.55
N GLN A 248 -3.24 -5.72 2.05
CA GLN A 248 -3.11 -5.47 3.49
C GLN A 248 -4.44 -5.14 4.19
N ASN A 249 -5.44 -4.71 3.43
CA ASN A 249 -6.72 -4.24 3.93
C ASN A 249 -7.90 -5.14 3.55
N GLU A 250 -7.65 -6.37 3.08
CA GLU A 250 -8.71 -7.38 2.81
C GLU A 250 -9.55 -7.68 4.06
N VAL A 251 -8.97 -7.47 5.25
CA VAL A 251 -9.65 -7.59 6.54
C VAL A 251 -10.70 -6.49 6.76
N LEU A 252 -10.53 -5.31 6.14
CA LEU A 252 -11.52 -4.23 6.20
C LEU A 252 -12.66 -4.45 5.20
N VAL A 253 -12.29 -4.80 3.97
CA VAL A 253 -13.20 -5.04 2.85
C VAL A 253 -12.52 -5.98 1.87
N ASN A 254 -13.17 -7.07 1.52
CA ASN A 254 -12.65 -8.00 0.51
C ASN A 254 -12.97 -7.50 -0.91
N GLU A 255 -12.40 -8.14 -1.92
CA GLU A 255 -12.55 -7.74 -3.32
C GLU A 255 -14.00 -7.80 -3.81
N VAL A 256 -14.79 -8.79 -3.38
CA VAL A 256 -16.21 -8.94 -3.76
C VAL A 256 -17.04 -7.78 -3.23
N GLU A 257 -16.93 -7.49 -1.93
CA GLU A 257 -17.61 -6.35 -1.30
C GLU A 257 -17.17 -5.02 -1.93
N LEU A 258 -15.90 -4.88 -2.28
CA LEU A 258 -15.39 -3.66 -2.89
C LEU A 258 -15.91 -3.49 -4.32
N LEU A 259 -16.05 -4.57 -5.07
CA LEU A 259 -16.68 -4.57 -6.39
C LEU A 259 -18.16 -4.15 -6.28
N GLU A 260 -18.91 -4.69 -5.33
CA GLU A 260 -20.30 -4.31 -5.06
C GLU A 260 -20.43 -2.82 -4.68
N ALA A 261 -19.51 -2.31 -3.84
CA ALA A 261 -19.45 -0.89 -3.51
C ALA A 261 -19.23 -0.03 -4.76
N CYS A 262 -18.32 -0.44 -5.66
CA CYS A 262 -18.09 0.25 -6.93
C CYS A 262 -19.30 0.18 -7.86
N GLN A 263 -19.98 -0.96 -7.95
CA GLN A 263 -21.21 -1.11 -8.72
C GLN A 263 -22.31 -0.16 -8.22
N SER A 264 -22.42 0.02 -6.90
CA SER A 264 -23.39 0.94 -6.30
C SER A 264 -23.16 2.42 -6.66
N LEU A 265 -21.91 2.82 -6.92
CA LEU A 265 -21.58 4.16 -7.42
C LEU A 265 -22.03 4.36 -8.87
N GLY A 266 -21.99 3.29 -9.67
CA GLY A 266 -22.33 3.28 -11.09
C GLY A 266 -21.24 3.83 -12.01
N ALA A 267 -21.28 3.40 -13.27
CA ALA A 267 -20.25 3.68 -14.27
C ALA A 267 -19.95 5.18 -14.48
N ASP A 268 -20.97 6.05 -14.39
CA ASP A 268 -20.77 7.49 -14.62
C ASP A 268 -19.91 8.16 -13.55
N LYS A 269 -20.11 7.81 -12.27
CA LYS A 269 -19.31 8.35 -11.17
C LYS A 269 -17.89 7.78 -11.19
N LEU A 270 -17.74 6.49 -11.49
CA LEU A 270 -16.45 5.84 -11.63
C LEU A 270 -15.65 6.45 -12.80
N LEU A 271 -16.29 6.70 -13.95
CA LEU A 271 -15.63 7.35 -15.08
C LEU A 271 -15.21 8.79 -14.75
N GLN A 272 -16.04 9.54 -14.04
CA GLN A 272 -15.67 10.88 -13.54
C GLN A 272 -14.45 10.83 -12.61
N MET A 273 -14.37 9.85 -11.71
CA MET A 273 -13.19 9.61 -10.88
C MET A 273 -11.95 9.30 -11.73
N LEU A 274 -12.06 8.41 -12.73
CA LEU A 274 -10.96 8.11 -13.65
C LEU A 274 -10.47 9.36 -14.40
N GLN A 275 -11.37 10.31 -14.68
CA GLN A 275 -11.10 11.62 -15.31
C GLN A 275 -10.62 12.70 -14.33
N HIS A 276 -10.27 12.34 -13.08
CA HIS A 276 -9.86 13.29 -12.03
C HIS A 276 -10.94 14.31 -11.65
N LYS A 277 -12.22 13.92 -11.77
CA LYS A 277 -13.41 14.72 -11.44
C LYS A 277 -14.33 13.98 -10.49
N ILE A 278 -13.75 13.30 -9.49
CA ILE A 278 -14.50 12.49 -8.53
C ILE A 278 -15.65 13.31 -7.90
N PRO A 279 -16.91 12.83 -7.96
CA PRO A 279 -18.07 13.58 -7.50
C PRO A 279 -18.26 13.41 -5.99
N THR A 280 -17.36 13.99 -5.21
CA THR A 280 -17.40 14.03 -3.74
C THR A 280 -16.86 15.36 -3.25
N ASP A 281 -17.33 15.81 -2.08
CA ASP A 281 -16.85 17.02 -1.41
C ASP A 281 -15.73 16.72 -0.40
N ASP A 282 -15.39 15.45 -0.18
CA ASP A 282 -14.31 15.05 0.70
C ASP A 282 -12.96 15.52 0.12
N PRO A 283 -12.22 16.40 0.82
CA PRO A 283 -10.96 16.92 0.33
C PRO A 283 -9.86 15.87 0.26
N ASP A 284 -9.98 14.75 1.00
CA ASP A 284 -9.00 13.67 1.00
C ASP A 284 -9.13 12.74 -0.21
N LEU A 285 -10.32 12.69 -0.81
CA LEU A 285 -10.60 11.91 -2.02
C LEU A 285 -10.22 12.65 -3.31
N GLN A 286 -9.95 13.95 -3.25
CA GLN A 286 -9.62 14.73 -4.45
C GLN A 286 -8.25 14.33 -5.03
N PRO A 287 -8.12 14.27 -6.37
CA PRO A 287 -6.85 13.98 -7.01
C PRO A 287 -5.82 15.06 -6.69
N ARG A 288 -4.61 14.63 -6.32
CA ARG A 288 -3.51 15.53 -5.94
C ARG A 288 -2.45 15.61 -7.03
N LYS A 289 -1.79 16.76 -7.15
CA LYS A 289 -0.72 16.97 -8.14
C LYS A 289 0.55 16.19 -7.84
N ARG A 290 0.87 15.99 -6.55
CA ARG A 290 2.18 15.48 -6.12
C ARG A 290 2.18 14.03 -5.67
N ASP A 291 1.39 13.72 -4.65
CA ASP A 291 1.22 12.34 -4.18
C ASP A 291 -0.24 11.91 -4.33
N ASN A 292 -0.45 11.03 -5.31
CA ASN A 292 -1.76 10.49 -5.64
C ASN A 292 -1.79 8.96 -5.44
N SER A 293 -0.94 8.42 -4.57
CA SER A 293 -0.77 6.96 -4.40
C SER A 293 -2.08 6.22 -4.09
N TYR A 294 -2.89 6.71 -3.15
CA TYR A 294 -4.20 6.13 -2.86
C TYR A 294 -5.18 6.26 -4.03
N TYR A 295 -5.27 7.45 -4.64
CA TYR A 295 -6.15 7.69 -5.79
C TYR A 295 -5.80 6.79 -6.98
N LYS A 296 -4.50 6.56 -7.23
CA LYS A 296 -4.01 5.61 -8.23
C LYS A 296 -4.48 4.19 -7.96
N ARG A 297 -4.53 3.76 -6.68
CA ARG A 297 -5.07 2.44 -6.32
C ARG A 297 -6.55 2.34 -6.65
N MET A 298 -7.32 3.39 -6.39
CA MET A 298 -8.73 3.46 -6.78
C MET A 298 -8.89 3.33 -8.30
N GLN A 299 -8.09 4.09 -9.08
CA GLN A 299 -8.09 4.00 -10.54
C GLN A 299 -7.72 2.59 -11.01
N MET A 300 -6.65 2.01 -10.46
CA MET A 300 -6.20 0.66 -10.80
C MET A 300 -7.24 -0.41 -10.52
N PHE A 301 -7.95 -0.33 -9.39
CA PHE A 301 -9.04 -1.25 -9.07
C PHE A 301 -10.14 -1.17 -10.14
N VAL A 302 -10.62 0.04 -10.45
CA VAL A 302 -11.67 0.21 -11.46
C VAL A 302 -11.22 -0.27 -12.85
N LEU A 303 -9.96 -0.05 -13.23
CA LEU A 303 -9.43 -0.52 -14.50
C LEU A 303 -9.33 -2.05 -14.57
N ARG A 304 -8.93 -2.72 -13.49
CA ARG A 304 -8.89 -4.19 -13.43
C ARG A 304 -10.27 -4.85 -13.49
N HIS A 305 -11.29 -4.14 -13.01
CA HIS A 305 -12.68 -4.58 -12.99
C HIS A 305 -13.56 -3.88 -14.05
N ALA A 306 -12.95 -3.34 -15.10
CA ALA A 306 -13.65 -2.48 -16.04
C ALA A 306 -14.87 -3.16 -16.69
N GLN A 307 -14.78 -4.45 -17.03
CA GLN A 307 -15.90 -5.20 -17.62
C GLN A 307 -17.12 -5.31 -16.70
N GLN A 308 -16.92 -5.33 -15.38
CA GLN A 308 -18.01 -5.38 -14.40
C GLN A 308 -18.52 -3.99 -13.99
N LEU A 309 -17.71 -2.94 -14.17
CA LEU A 309 -17.97 -1.60 -13.61
C LEU A 309 -18.30 -0.53 -14.65
N LEU A 310 -17.88 -0.72 -15.90
CA LEU A 310 -17.99 0.26 -16.98
C LEU A 310 -18.75 -0.34 -18.17
N ARG A 311 -19.03 0.49 -19.17
CA ARG A 311 -19.83 0.11 -20.35
C ARG A 311 -18.94 0.12 -21.58
N LYS A 312 -19.32 -0.63 -22.61
CA LYS A 312 -18.63 -0.64 -23.92
C LYS A 312 -18.32 0.77 -24.47
N LYS A 313 -19.28 1.70 -24.34
CA LYS A 313 -19.13 3.10 -24.79
C LYS A 313 -18.04 3.88 -24.06
N ASP A 314 -17.62 3.44 -22.88
CA ASP A 314 -16.63 4.12 -22.05
C ASP A 314 -15.17 3.82 -22.50
N SER A 315 -14.96 2.83 -23.39
CA SER A 315 -13.64 2.43 -23.91
C SER A 315 -12.82 3.61 -24.46
N ALA A 316 -13.42 4.45 -25.30
CA ALA A 316 -12.74 5.63 -25.86
C ALA A 316 -12.34 6.66 -24.79
N ALA A 317 -13.15 6.78 -23.72
CA ALA A 317 -12.86 7.68 -22.61
C ALA A 317 -11.67 7.18 -21.77
N LEU A 318 -11.51 5.87 -21.60
CA LEU A 318 -10.33 5.29 -20.93
C LEU A 318 -9.03 5.60 -21.69
N LEU A 319 -9.05 5.49 -23.01
CA LEU A 319 -7.90 5.85 -23.85
C LEU A 319 -7.62 7.36 -23.80
N ALA A 320 -8.65 8.20 -23.65
CA ALA A 320 -8.47 9.64 -23.44
C ALA A 320 -7.83 9.94 -22.07
N CYS A 321 -8.22 9.22 -21.02
CA CYS A 321 -7.56 9.29 -19.71
C CYS A 321 -6.09 8.89 -19.80
N GLU A 322 -5.76 7.81 -20.52
CA GLU A 322 -4.36 7.40 -20.73
C GLU A 322 -3.53 8.52 -21.37
N ARG A 323 -4.03 9.11 -22.46
CA ARG A 323 -3.34 10.21 -23.16
C ARG A 323 -3.12 11.41 -22.24
N TRP A 324 -4.13 11.77 -21.45
CA TRP A 324 -4.02 12.84 -20.47
C TRP A 324 -2.97 12.53 -19.39
N GLN A 325 -2.89 11.30 -18.89
CA GLN A 325 -1.85 10.88 -17.93
C GLN A 325 -0.45 10.92 -18.54
N ARG A 326 -0.29 10.57 -19.83
CA ARG A 326 1.01 10.66 -20.53
C ARG A 326 1.46 12.12 -20.72
N ASP A 327 0.51 13.04 -20.87
CA ASP A 327 0.75 14.48 -20.95
C ASP A 327 0.92 15.15 -19.56
N TYR A 328 1.30 14.40 -18.52
CA TYR A 328 1.35 14.87 -17.13
C TYR A 328 2.14 16.16 -16.90
N LEU A 329 3.22 16.40 -17.66
CA LEU A 329 4.00 17.63 -17.59
C LEU A 329 3.16 18.85 -18.00
N ARG A 330 2.32 18.72 -19.04
CA ARG A 330 1.40 19.78 -19.48
C ARG A 330 0.33 20.07 -18.42
N HIS A 331 0.01 19.09 -17.59
CA HIS A 331 -1.01 19.18 -16.54
C HIS A 331 -0.43 19.49 -15.15
N GLY A 332 0.89 19.64 -15.02
CA GLY A 332 1.55 20.00 -13.76
C GLY A 332 1.40 18.92 -12.67
N ILE A 333 1.36 17.66 -13.08
CA ILE A 333 1.29 16.48 -12.20
C ILE A 333 2.69 15.90 -12.10
N SER A 334 3.15 15.52 -10.90
CA SER A 334 4.50 14.93 -10.75
C SER A 334 4.48 13.41 -10.57
N ASN A 335 3.30 12.80 -10.46
CA ASN A 335 3.15 11.37 -10.22
C ASN A 335 1.94 10.80 -10.99
N PRO A 336 2.00 10.69 -12.33
CA PRO A 336 0.90 10.16 -13.17
C PRO A 336 0.71 8.66 -13.06
N LEU A 337 -0.47 8.14 -13.41
CA LEU A 337 -0.73 6.70 -13.53
C LEU A 337 -0.39 6.19 -14.94
N LEU A 338 0.89 5.94 -15.19
CA LEU A 338 1.38 5.33 -16.42
C LEU A 338 1.31 3.81 -16.30
N THR A 339 0.31 3.20 -16.92
CA THR A 339 0.03 1.77 -16.82
C THR A 339 -0.63 1.26 -18.10
N PRO A 340 -0.36 0.02 -18.55
CA PRO A 340 -1.05 -0.57 -19.70
C PRO A 340 -2.54 -0.83 -19.40
N TRP A 341 -2.95 -0.83 -18.12
CA TRP A 341 -4.32 -1.12 -17.73
C TRP A 341 -5.37 -0.16 -18.29
N TRP A 342 -5.01 1.05 -18.67
CA TRP A 342 -5.93 1.92 -19.43
C TRP A 342 -6.34 1.29 -20.77
N ALA A 343 -5.37 0.78 -21.51
CA ALA A 343 -5.59 0.15 -22.82
C ALA A 343 -6.20 -1.25 -22.66
N ILE A 344 -5.75 -2.03 -21.67
CA ILE A 344 -6.31 -3.36 -21.38
C ILE A 344 -7.80 -3.24 -21.03
N ALA A 345 -8.17 -2.34 -20.12
CA ALA A 345 -9.55 -2.08 -19.77
C ALA A 345 -10.37 -1.61 -20.99
N ALA A 346 -9.82 -0.72 -21.81
CA ALA A 346 -10.49 -0.24 -23.02
C ALA A 346 -10.72 -1.37 -24.04
N ALA A 347 -9.75 -2.26 -24.23
CA ALA A 347 -9.83 -3.43 -25.11
C ALA A 347 -10.86 -4.46 -24.59
N GLN A 348 -10.86 -4.71 -23.29
CA GLN A 348 -11.84 -5.57 -22.62
C GLN A 348 -13.28 -5.07 -22.77
N LEU A 349 -13.49 -3.75 -22.74
CA LEU A 349 -14.80 -3.12 -22.97
C LEU A 349 -15.22 -3.12 -24.45
N ASN A 350 -14.26 -3.20 -25.38
CA ASN A 350 -14.51 -3.21 -26.81
C ASN A 350 -13.72 -4.32 -27.53
N PRO A 351 -14.10 -5.60 -27.36
CA PRO A 351 -13.35 -6.74 -27.91
C PRO A 351 -13.13 -6.69 -29.42
N GLY A 352 -14.04 -6.06 -30.17
CA GLY A 352 -13.93 -5.90 -31.63
C GLY A 352 -12.75 -5.03 -32.08
N GLN A 353 -12.17 -4.23 -31.19
CA GLN A 353 -10.96 -3.42 -31.44
C GLN A 353 -9.82 -3.77 -30.47
N ALA A 354 -9.90 -4.89 -29.75
CA ALA A 354 -8.94 -5.24 -28.71
C ALA A 354 -7.51 -5.33 -29.24
N ALA A 355 -7.28 -6.05 -30.34
CA ALA A 355 -5.94 -6.20 -30.93
C ALA A 355 -5.34 -4.85 -31.32
N GLU A 356 -6.10 -4.01 -32.03
CA GLU A 356 -5.67 -2.66 -32.44
C GLU A 356 -5.29 -1.79 -31.23
N ILE A 357 -6.13 -1.77 -30.19
CA ILE A 357 -5.89 -0.99 -28.97
C ILE A 357 -4.63 -1.48 -28.24
N LEU A 358 -4.47 -2.79 -28.10
CA LEU A 358 -3.38 -3.40 -27.33
C LEU A 358 -2.04 -3.32 -28.06
N HIS A 359 -1.99 -3.56 -29.38
CA HIS A 359 -0.78 -3.36 -30.18
C HIS A 359 -0.34 -1.90 -30.15
N ALA A 360 -1.26 -0.96 -30.36
CA ALA A 360 -0.93 0.45 -30.24
C ALA A 360 -0.41 0.81 -28.84
N ALA A 361 -0.92 0.16 -27.78
CA ALA A 361 -0.43 0.36 -26.42
C ALA A 361 0.96 -0.22 -26.21
N TYR A 362 1.24 -1.39 -26.78
CA TYR A 362 2.54 -2.04 -26.75
C TYR A 362 3.63 -1.11 -27.31
N ASP A 363 3.35 -0.45 -28.44
CA ASP A 363 4.28 0.52 -29.06
C ASP A 363 4.57 1.74 -28.17
N ARG A 364 3.70 2.04 -27.18
CA ARG A 364 3.89 3.15 -26.23
C ARG A 364 4.69 2.76 -24.97
N PHE A 365 4.99 1.48 -24.77
CA PHE A 365 5.73 0.95 -23.63
C PHE A 365 7.02 0.29 -24.13
N GLN A 366 7.99 1.11 -24.53
CA GLN A 366 9.28 0.70 -25.11
C GLN A 366 10.48 1.25 -24.29
N GLY A 367 10.24 1.77 -23.09
CA GLY A 367 11.29 2.25 -22.21
C GLY A 367 12.08 1.10 -21.56
N GLU A 368 13.26 1.44 -21.01
CA GLU A 368 14.17 0.49 -20.35
C GLU A 368 13.51 -0.36 -19.25
N TYR A 369 12.49 0.18 -18.58
CA TYR A 369 11.78 -0.47 -17.47
C TYR A 369 10.35 -0.92 -17.82
N ASP A 370 10.01 -0.99 -19.12
CA ASP A 370 8.65 -1.29 -19.57
C ASP A 370 8.38 -2.78 -19.85
N ALA A 371 9.37 -3.67 -19.74
CA ALA A 371 9.20 -5.09 -20.04
C ALA A 371 8.08 -5.74 -19.20
N GLY A 372 7.92 -5.34 -17.93
CA GLY A 372 6.77 -5.75 -17.11
C GLY A 372 5.41 -5.24 -17.61
N ASN A 373 5.34 -4.04 -18.20
CA ASN A 373 4.13 -3.50 -18.82
C ASN A 373 3.80 -4.20 -20.14
N GLN A 374 4.82 -4.47 -20.96
CA GLN A 374 4.71 -5.25 -22.19
C GLN A 374 4.17 -6.65 -21.90
N ALA A 375 4.67 -7.32 -20.85
CA ALA A 375 4.17 -8.62 -20.45
C ALA A 375 2.65 -8.61 -20.16
N GLN A 376 2.15 -7.58 -19.48
CA GLN A 376 0.71 -7.44 -19.22
C GLN A 376 -0.10 -7.24 -20.51
N LEU A 377 0.45 -6.50 -21.49
CA LEU A 377 -0.18 -6.31 -22.79
C LEU A 377 -0.19 -7.60 -23.62
N CYS A 378 0.90 -8.37 -23.62
CA CYS A 378 0.97 -9.67 -24.26
C CYS A 378 -0.02 -10.68 -23.64
N ILE A 379 -0.17 -10.69 -22.31
CA ILE A 379 -1.18 -11.48 -21.62
C ILE A 379 -2.59 -11.07 -22.08
N ALA A 380 -2.88 -9.77 -22.14
CA ALA A 380 -4.18 -9.28 -22.60
C ALA A 380 -4.44 -9.58 -24.08
N LEU A 381 -3.42 -9.51 -24.94
CA LEU A 381 -3.49 -9.89 -26.35
C LEU A 381 -3.85 -11.37 -26.48
N TRP A 382 -3.22 -12.25 -25.70
CA TRP A 382 -3.59 -13.67 -25.68
C TRP A 382 -5.04 -13.88 -25.24
N GLN A 383 -5.43 -13.28 -24.11
CA GLN A 383 -6.76 -13.47 -23.52
C GLN A 383 -7.90 -12.96 -24.42
N LEU A 384 -7.67 -11.91 -25.22
CA LEU A 384 -8.70 -11.30 -26.08
C LEU A 384 -8.60 -11.71 -27.56
N GLY A 385 -7.40 -11.99 -28.06
CA GLY A 385 -7.12 -12.33 -29.45
C GLY A 385 -6.85 -13.82 -29.71
N GLY A 386 -6.50 -14.57 -28.67
CA GLY A 386 -6.21 -16.01 -28.74
C GLY A 386 -5.09 -16.35 -29.72
N GLN A 387 -5.27 -17.44 -30.47
CA GLN A 387 -4.27 -17.94 -31.43
C GLN A 387 -3.82 -16.93 -32.48
N LYS A 388 -4.62 -15.89 -32.79
CA LYS A 388 -4.23 -14.86 -33.76
C LYS A 388 -3.02 -14.05 -33.32
N GLU A 389 -2.79 -13.96 -32.01
CA GLU A 389 -1.68 -13.20 -31.40
C GLU A 389 -0.48 -14.08 -31.07
N LEU A 390 -0.56 -15.40 -31.35
CA LEU A 390 0.43 -16.38 -30.93
C LEU A 390 1.83 -16.05 -31.43
N ASP A 391 1.98 -15.78 -32.73
CA ASP A 391 3.29 -15.52 -33.32
C ASP A 391 3.94 -14.27 -32.72
N PHE A 392 3.17 -13.18 -32.60
CA PHE A 392 3.64 -11.95 -31.98
C PHE A 392 4.11 -12.16 -30.53
N ILE A 393 3.31 -12.84 -29.71
CA ILE A 393 3.64 -13.02 -28.29
C ILE A 393 4.82 -14.00 -28.12
N ARG A 394 4.87 -15.06 -28.94
CA ARG A 394 6.01 -16.00 -28.96
C ARG A 394 7.29 -15.26 -29.31
N ASP A 395 7.26 -14.40 -30.34
CA ASP A 395 8.44 -13.65 -30.76
C ASP A 395 8.87 -12.66 -29.67
N TRP A 396 7.94 -11.90 -29.09
CA TRP A 396 8.20 -11.06 -27.92
C TRP A 396 8.85 -11.84 -26.76
N PHE A 397 8.32 -13.03 -26.43
CA PHE A 397 8.82 -13.83 -25.31
C PHE A 397 10.32 -14.14 -25.45
N TYR A 398 10.77 -14.44 -26.66
CA TYR A 398 12.18 -14.75 -26.93
C TYR A 398 13.06 -13.52 -27.16
N GLU A 399 12.49 -12.43 -27.68
CA GLU A 399 13.24 -11.20 -27.96
C GLU A 399 13.44 -10.31 -26.72
N VAL A 400 12.48 -10.31 -25.78
CA VAL A 400 12.58 -9.47 -24.57
C VAL A 400 13.75 -9.93 -23.71
N GLU A 401 14.65 -9.01 -23.36
CA GLU A 401 15.75 -9.30 -22.44
C GLU A 401 15.21 -9.40 -21.00
N PRO A 402 15.49 -10.48 -20.26
CA PRO A 402 15.09 -10.59 -18.85
C PRO A 402 15.71 -9.49 -17.98
N GLU A 403 14.97 -8.94 -17.02
CA GLU A 403 15.52 -7.90 -16.14
C GLU A 403 16.54 -8.49 -15.15
N ARG A 404 17.79 -8.00 -15.16
CA ARG A 404 18.87 -8.49 -14.29
C ARG A 404 18.54 -8.32 -12.81
N GLY A 405 18.71 -9.38 -12.02
CA GLY A 405 18.58 -9.34 -10.56
C GLY A 405 17.14 -9.38 -10.03
N MET A 406 16.14 -9.43 -10.91
CA MET A 406 14.73 -9.58 -10.54
C MET A 406 14.37 -11.07 -10.46
N SER A 407 13.67 -11.49 -9.40
CA SER A 407 13.19 -12.87 -9.26
C SER A 407 11.96 -13.19 -10.12
N ILE A 408 11.19 -12.17 -10.52
CA ILE A 408 10.00 -12.28 -11.37
C ILE A 408 10.11 -11.23 -12.48
N HIS A 409 10.73 -11.60 -13.59
CA HIS A 409 10.87 -10.75 -14.76
C HIS A 409 9.71 -10.97 -15.77
N SER A 410 9.67 -10.16 -16.83
CA SER A 410 8.61 -10.13 -17.85
C SER A 410 8.15 -11.50 -18.38
N ARG A 411 9.06 -12.38 -18.79
CA ARG A 411 8.75 -13.75 -19.29
C ARG A 411 8.05 -14.62 -18.24
N ILE A 412 8.53 -14.59 -17.00
CA ILE A 412 7.94 -15.34 -15.88
C ILE A 412 6.49 -14.91 -15.65
N ARG A 413 6.18 -13.61 -15.79
CA ARG A 413 4.81 -13.11 -15.66
C ARG A 413 3.89 -13.69 -16.73
N LEU A 414 4.33 -13.79 -17.99
CA LEU A 414 3.56 -14.45 -19.03
C LEU A 414 3.31 -15.92 -18.68
N ILE A 415 4.37 -16.65 -18.30
CA ILE A 415 4.25 -18.09 -18.00
C ILE A 415 3.27 -18.34 -16.84
N GLN A 416 3.36 -17.56 -15.76
CA GLN A 416 2.46 -17.66 -14.62
C GLN A 416 1.01 -17.35 -15.01
N ALA A 417 0.79 -16.33 -15.85
CA ALA A 417 -0.55 -16.02 -16.34
C ALA A 417 -1.15 -17.15 -17.20
N MET A 418 -0.33 -17.91 -17.92
CA MET A 418 -0.79 -19.05 -18.71
C MET A 418 -1.09 -20.30 -17.86
N GLN A 419 -0.60 -20.37 -16.62
CA GLN A 419 -0.82 -21.55 -15.76
C GLN A 419 -2.31 -21.85 -15.54
N ASP A 420 -3.10 -20.79 -15.31
CA ASP A 420 -4.52 -20.86 -15.00
C ASP A 420 -5.42 -20.43 -16.19
N ASP A 421 -4.81 -20.05 -17.33
CA ASP A 421 -5.55 -19.68 -18.53
C ASP A 421 -6.15 -20.92 -19.23
N PRO A 422 -7.43 -20.92 -19.63
CA PRO A 422 -8.07 -22.07 -20.29
C PRO A 422 -7.35 -22.57 -21.56
N HIS A 423 -6.66 -21.66 -22.25
CA HIS A 423 -5.88 -21.95 -23.44
C HIS A 423 -4.37 -21.86 -23.20
N GLY A 424 -3.93 -21.63 -21.97
CA GLY A 424 -2.52 -21.43 -21.63
C GLY A 424 -1.63 -22.63 -21.96
N ARG A 425 -2.16 -23.86 -21.89
CA ARG A 425 -1.45 -25.07 -22.33
C ARG A 425 -1.00 -25.00 -23.78
N GLU A 426 -1.84 -24.45 -24.66
CA GLU A 426 -1.51 -24.30 -26.08
C GLU A 426 -0.36 -23.31 -26.25
N MET A 427 -0.46 -22.14 -25.61
CA MET A 427 0.58 -21.12 -25.64
C MET A 427 1.93 -21.65 -25.15
N ILE A 428 1.94 -22.29 -23.98
CA ILE A 428 3.16 -22.89 -23.40
C ILE A 428 3.72 -23.99 -24.30
N ALA A 429 2.87 -24.85 -24.89
CA ALA A 429 3.33 -25.86 -25.83
C ALA A 429 4.01 -25.25 -27.06
N LYS A 430 3.49 -24.12 -27.56
CA LYS A 430 4.05 -23.41 -28.71
C LYS A 430 5.37 -22.70 -28.40
N ILE A 431 5.51 -22.16 -27.20
CA ILE A 431 6.80 -21.69 -26.68
C ILE A 431 7.78 -22.87 -26.64
N ILE A 432 7.41 -23.98 -26.01
CA ILE A 432 8.30 -25.15 -25.90
C ILE A 432 8.68 -25.75 -27.27
N GLN A 433 7.81 -25.68 -28.28
CA GLN A 433 8.11 -26.19 -29.62
C GLN A 433 9.09 -25.30 -30.41
N ASP A 434 9.32 -24.06 -29.98
CA ASP A 434 10.23 -23.14 -30.65
C ASP A 434 11.70 -23.51 -30.38
N GLN A 435 12.55 -23.46 -31.41
CA GLN A 435 13.98 -23.78 -31.29
C GLN A 435 14.72 -22.82 -30.36
N ARG A 436 14.23 -21.58 -30.19
CA ARG A 436 14.82 -20.59 -29.28
C ARG A 436 14.72 -21.01 -27.81
N LEU A 437 13.97 -22.07 -27.47
CA LEU A 437 13.98 -22.67 -26.13
C LEU A 437 15.40 -23.10 -25.71
N ASP A 438 16.24 -23.53 -26.66
CA ASP A 438 17.62 -23.96 -26.41
C ASP A 438 18.49 -22.88 -25.76
N ASP A 439 18.19 -21.62 -26.04
CA ASP A 439 18.91 -20.46 -25.48
C ASP A 439 18.19 -19.80 -24.29
N LEU A 440 17.02 -20.31 -23.90
CA LEU A 440 16.21 -19.72 -22.84
C LEU A 440 16.98 -19.67 -21.51
N ASP A 441 16.81 -18.54 -20.80
CA ASP A 441 17.44 -18.32 -19.51
C ASP A 441 16.97 -19.33 -18.44
N TRP A 442 17.81 -19.54 -17.43
CA TRP A 442 17.56 -20.55 -16.40
C TRP A 442 16.28 -20.26 -15.61
N GLN A 443 15.95 -18.99 -15.32
CA GLN A 443 14.79 -18.66 -14.51
C GLN A 443 13.49 -18.92 -15.26
N SER A 444 13.39 -18.48 -16.52
CA SER A 444 12.26 -18.78 -17.41
C SER A 444 12.10 -20.28 -17.64
N LEU A 445 13.21 -21.00 -17.89
CA LEU A 445 13.18 -22.46 -18.08
C LEU A 445 12.64 -23.18 -16.84
N ARG A 446 13.10 -22.79 -15.64
CA ARG A 446 12.61 -23.34 -14.38
C ARG A 446 11.12 -23.07 -14.20
N GLN A 447 10.65 -21.84 -14.46
CA GLN A 447 9.22 -21.52 -14.36
C GLN A 447 8.38 -22.30 -15.36
N LEU A 448 8.85 -22.49 -16.61
CA LEU A 448 8.17 -23.34 -17.60
C LEU A 448 8.02 -24.78 -17.08
N ILE A 449 9.08 -25.36 -16.52
CA ILE A 449 9.05 -26.70 -15.95
C ILE A 449 8.03 -26.79 -14.81
N GLN A 450 8.05 -25.84 -13.88
CA GLN A 450 7.09 -25.83 -12.76
C GLN A 450 5.64 -25.74 -13.25
N THR A 451 5.39 -24.94 -14.27
CA THR A 451 4.08 -24.79 -14.91
C THR A 451 3.64 -26.08 -15.58
N VAL A 452 4.53 -26.72 -16.35
CA VAL A 452 4.24 -27.98 -17.03
C VAL A 452 4.03 -29.12 -16.03
N ASN A 453 4.84 -29.20 -14.97
CA ASN A 453 4.69 -30.20 -13.91
C ASN A 453 3.33 -30.10 -13.21
N ALA A 454 2.75 -28.90 -13.08
CA ALA A 454 1.42 -28.71 -12.51
C ALA A 454 0.31 -29.29 -13.42
N TRP A 455 0.60 -29.56 -14.69
CA TRP A 455 -0.34 -30.08 -15.68
C TRP A 455 -0.18 -31.56 -16.00
N THR A 456 0.94 -32.17 -15.60
CA THR A 456 1.27 -33.56 -15.90
C THR A 456 1.08 -34.45 -14.68
N ALA A 457 0.65 -35.70 -14.88
CA ALA A 457 0.46 -36.66 -13.79
C ALA A 457 1.79 -37.04 -13.10
N SER A 458 2.87 -37.07 -13.89
CA SER A 458 4.24 -37.24 -13.41
C SER A 458 5.05 -36.00 -13.74
N PRO A 459 5.91 -35.51 -12.82
CA PRO A 459 6.74 -34.35 -13.10
C PRO A 459 7.74 -34.67 -14.22
N VAL A 460 7.89 -33.74 -15.16
CA VAL A 460 8.88 -33.80 -16.25
C VAL A 460 10.29 -33.68 -15.70
N VAL A 461 10.46 -32.84 -14.67
CA VAL A 461 11.67 -32.72 -13.84
C VAL A 461 11.22 -32.65 -12.39
N THR A 462 11.82 -33.43 -11.49
CA THR A 462 11.36 -33.48 -10.10
C THR A 462 11.71 -32.19 -9.35
N GLU A 463 10.98 -31.86 -8.27
CA GLU A 463 11.32 -30.71 -7.43
C GLU A 463 12.70 -30.88 -6.77
N GLU A 464 13.09 -32.13 -6.45
CA GLU A 464 14.43 -32.44 -5.95
C GLU A 464 15.51 -32.06 -6.98
N ASP A 465 15.34 -32.43 -8.25
CA ASP A 465 16.26 -32.07 -9.33
C ASP A 465 16.32 -30.54 -9.53
N LEU A 466 15.17 -29.86 -9.48
CA LEU A 466 15.10 -28.40 -9.58
C LEU A 466 15.86 -27.69 -8.44
N GLN A 467 15.81 -28.24 -7.22
CA GLN A 467 16.50 -27.69 -6.05
C GLN A 467 17.99 -28.06 -5.98
N ALA A 468 18.35 -29.22 -6.54
CA ALA A 468 19.72 -29.70 -6.65
C ALA A 468 20.53 -28.92 -7.69
N ALA A 469 19.88 -28.42 -8.75
CA ALA A 469 20.53 -27.55 -9.73
C ALA A 469 20.97 -26.24 -9.06
N ARG A 470 22.29 -26.10 -8.85
CA ARG A 470 22.92 -24.93 -8.23
C ARG A 470 24.19 -24.56 -8.96
N HIS A 471 24.52 -23.28 -8.93
CA HIS A 471 25.78 -22.75 -9.42
C HIS A 471 26.42 -21.87 -8.33
N PRO A 472 27.76 -21.84 -8.19
CA PRO A 472 28.43 -20.97 -7.22
C PRO A 472 28.12 -19.48 -7.36
N LEU A 473 27.84 -19.01 -8.58
CA LEU A 473 27.38 -17.63 -8.83
C LEU A 473 25.91 -17.38 -8.42
N GLY A 474 25.14 -18.43 -8.16
CA GLY A 474 23.70 -18.36 -7.93
C GLY A 474 22.86 -18.27 -9.21
N ILE A 475 21.57 -18.57 -9.07
CA ILE A 475 20.60 -18.64 -10.18
C ILE A 475 20.52 -17.32 -10.94
N SER A 476 20.44 -16.19 -10.23
CA SER A 476 20.22 -14.88 -10.84
C SER A 476 21.43 -14.32 -11.57
N HIS A 477 22.64 -14.86 -11.37
CA HIS A 477 23.87 -14.35 -11.98
C HIS A 477 24.40 -15.24 -13.10
N TYR A 478 24.22 -16.56 -13.00
CA TYR A 478 24.76 -17.50 -13.98
C TYR A 478 24.43 -17.12 -15.43
N HIS A 479 23.17 -16.75 -15.71
CA HIS A 479 22.73 -16.41 -17.07
C HIS A 479 23.48 -15.21 -17.66
N TRP A 480 23.80 -14.21 -16.84
CA TRP A 480 24.44 -12.95 -17.26
C TRP A 480 25.96 -13.02 -17.25
N GLU A 481 26.51 -13.95 -16.47
CA GLU A 481 27.95 -14.06 -16.21
C GLU A 481 28.49 -15.40 -16.75
N LYS A 482 27.93 -15.93 -17.85
CA LYS A 482 28.32 -17.24 -18.42
C LYS A 482 29.83 -17.36 -18.66
N GLU A 483 30.47 -16.32 -19.19
CA GLU A 483 31.93 -16.34 -19.42
C GLU A 483 32.72 -16.40 -18.11
N ARG A 484 32.27 -15.66 -17.09
CA ARG A 484 32.84 -15.75 -15.75
C ARG A 484 32.56 -17.11 -15.12
N ALA A 485 31.37 -17.66 -15.29
CA ALA A 485 30.99 -18.99 -14.80
C ALA A 485 31.94 -20.05 -15.38
N ARG A 486 32.14 -20.05 -16.70
CA ARG A 486 33.04 -20.98 -17.41
C ARG A 486 34.50 -20.82 -16.98
N LYS A 487 34.92 -19.60 -16.67
CA LYS A 487 36.29 -19.30 -16.22
C LYS A 487 36.54 -19.68 -14.77
N ASP A 488 35.67 -19.23 -13.86
CA ASP A 488 35.86 -19.32 -12.40
C ASP A 488 35.35 -20.66 -11.84
N TYR A 489 34.36 -21.28 -12.49
CA TYR A 489 33.68 -22.51 -12.06
C TYR A 489 33.40 -23.48 -13.24
N PRO A 490 34.44 -23.95 -13.96
CA PRO A 490 34.26 -24.71 -15.20
C PRO A 490 33.51 -26.04 -15.02
N ALA A 491 33.74 -26.75 -13.91
CA ALA A 491 33.14 -28.05 -13.66
C ALA A 491 31.64 -27.91 -13.31
N GLU A 492 31.32 -26.98 -12.40
CA GLU A 492 29.96 -26.66 -11.98
C GLU A 492 29.15 -26.07 -13.14
N THR A 493 29.78 -25.22 -13.96
CA THR A 493 29.15 -24.67 -15.17
C THR A 493 28.79 -25.78 -16.15
N LYS A 494 29.72 -26.70 -16.44
CA LYS A 494 29.47 -27.81 -17.36
C LYS A 494 28.37 -28.74 -16.84
N ALA A 495 28.36 -29.04 -15.55
CA ALA A 495 27.33 -29.86 -14.92
C ALA A 495 25.95 -29.19 -14.99
N LEU A 496 25.87 -27.89 -14.70
CA LEU A 496 24.63 -27.14 -14.82
C LEU A 496 24.16 -27.08 -16.27
N GLU A 497 25.02 -26.73 -17.22
CA GLU A 497 24.66 -26.67 -18.65
C GLU A 497 24.11 -28.00 -19.17
N ALA A 498 24.71 -29.13 -18.75
CA ALA A 498 24.19 -30.47 -19.07
C ALA A 498 22.80 -30.72 -18.48
N ASN A 499 22.58 -30.36 -17.22
CA ASN A 499 21.27 -30.48 -16.57
C ASN A 499 20.21 -29.61 -17.26
N LEU A 500 20.54 -28.36 -17.59
CA LEU A 500 19.62 -27.46 -18.28
C LEU A 500 19.27 -28.01 -19.67
N GLN A 501 20.23 -28.57 -20.41
CA GLN A 501 19.95 -29.18 -21.71
C GLN A 501 19.06 -30.42 -21.59
N ASP A 502 19.29 -31.28 -20.60
CA ASP A 502 18.39 -32.41 -20.31
C ASP A 502 16.96 -31.94 -20.03
N TRP A 503 16.79 -30.87 -19.25
CA TRP A 503 15.48 -30.30 -18.96
C TRP A 503 14.78 -29.79 -20.23
N ARG A 504 15.51 -29.13 -21.14
CA ARG A 504 14.96 -28.68 -22.43
C ARG A 504 14.51 -29.85 -23.30
N ASN A 505 15.32 -30.90 -23.39
CA ASN A 505 14.96 -32.11 -24.14
C ASN A 505 13.68 -32.75 -23.59
N LYS A 506 13.54 -32.82 -22.25
CA LYS A 506 12.34 -33.32 -21.59
C LYS A 506 11.11 -32.45 -21.86
N LEU A 507 11.26 -31.12 -21.89
CA LEU A 507 10.18 -30.21 -22.28
C LEU A 507 9.78 -30.42 -23.75
N HIS A 508 10.73 -30.49 -24.69
CA HIS A 508 10.41 -30.77 -26.09
C HIS A 508 9.64 -32.09 -26.25
N ALA A 509 10.02 -33.13 -25.50
CA ALA A 509 9.36 -34.43 -25.55
C ALA A 509 7.90 -34.41 -25.03
N ILE A 510 7.59 -33.57 -24.04
CA ILE A 510 6.23 -33.48 -23.47
C ILE A 510 5.33 -32.52 -24.27
N ALA A 511 5.89 -31.57 -25.03
CA ALA A 511 5.13 -30.52 -25.72
C ALA A 511 3.95 -31.02 -26.57
N PRO A 512 4.07 -32.11 -27.37
CA PRO A 512 2.94 -32.64 -28.14
C PRO A 512 1.79 -33.16 -27.26
N GLN A 513 2.08 -33.56 -26.02
CA GLN A 513 1.08 -34.08 -25.08
C GLN A 513 0.27 -32.95 -24.45
N LEU A 514 0.86 -31.76 -24.30
CA LEU A 514 0.18 -30.56 -23.78
C LEU A 514 -0.95 -30.08 -24.70
N LEU A 515 -0.85 -30.36 -25.99
CA LEU A 515 -1.86 -30.01 -27.00
C LEU A 515 -3.03 -30.99 -27.08
N LYS A 516 -2.97 -32.13 -26.37
CA LYS A 516 -4.08 -33.09 -26.34
C LYS A 516 -5.16 -32.58 -25.36
N PRO A 517 -6.46 -32.67 -25.71
CA PRO A 517 -7.52 -32.33 -24.78
C PRO A 517 -7.39 -33.20 -23.52
N SER A 518 -7.45 -32.56 -22.35
CA SER A 518 -7.39 -33.28 -21.08
C SER A 518 -8.63 -34.16 -20.96
N SER A 519 -8.45 -35.48 -20.83
CA SER A 519 -9.54 -36.45 -20.64
C SER A 519 -10.28 -36.31 -19.30
N ALA A 520 -10.03 -35.23 -18.53
CA ALA A 520 -10.59 -34.96 -17.21
C ALA A 520 -11.56 -33.76 -17.17
N GLN A 521 -11.99 -33.24 -18.33
CA GLN A 521 -13.04 -32.21 -18.42
C GLN A 521 -14.16 -32.67 -19.37
N GLN A 522 -14.82 -33.78 -19.05
CA GLN A 522 -16.23 -33.91 -19.39
C GLN A 522 -17.02 -33.36 -18.20
N PRO A 523 -17.92 -32.38 -18.39
CA PRO A 523 -18.88 -32.07 -17.35
C PRO A 523 -19.78 -33.31 -17.19
N ASP A 524 -19.89 -33.82 -15.96
CA ASP A 524 -20.97 -34.72 -15.61
C ASP A 524 -22.29 -34.00 -15.92
N GLU A 525 -22.96 -34.41 -17.00
CA GLU A 525 -24.37 -34.14 -17.20
C GLU A 525 -25.15 -34.95 -16.14
N ALA A 526 -25.63 -34.26 -15.12
CA ALA A 526 -26.73 -34.69 -14.25
C ALA A 526 -27.55 -33.48 -13.80
#